data_AF-A0A373D200-F1
#
_entry.id   AF-A0A373D200-F1
#
_cell.length_a   1.000
_cell.length_b   1.000
_cell.length_c   1.000
_cell.angle_alpha   90.00
_cell.angle_beta   90.00
_cell.angle_gamma   90.00
#
_symmetry.space_group_name_H-M   'P 1'
#
loop_
_entity.id
_entity.type
_entity.pdbx_description
1 polymer ?
#
loop_
_entity_poly.entity_id
_entity_poly.type
_entity_poly.pdbx_seq_one_letter_code
_entity_poly.pdbx_strand_id
1 'polypeptide(L)'
;MATENKEKAKGEAIFPLTQEQINQIAAIGAKEGVRAYKEEQKKEERRRKKEDSKVRKTKKLLSSYRRIKATLSDGEQFTPEEQAELRWKFIEDLMGNTREIAGKSERTIKDTERKREEDLYCVFRIEKATEMYREECEKSGSEEAKRRYRELSMMYLDEKPYTVQEISEVENISDKTVYKDIGIACGIVAIYLLGADF
;
A
#
# COMPACT_ATOMS: atom_id res chain seq x y z
N MET A 1 -2.22 45.34 -63.09
CA MET A 1 -3.14 44.42 -62.40
C MET A 1 -2.55 44.08 -61.04
N ALA A 2 -3.09 44.65 -59.96
CA ALA A 2 -2.80 44.21 -58.60
C ALA A 2 -3.96 44.66 -57.71
N THR A 3 -5.02 43.85 -57.66
CA THR A 3 -6.15 44.06 -56.73
C THR A 3 -5.92 43.22 -55.48
N GLU A 4 -5.50 43.93 -54.44
CA GLU A 4 -5.95 43.84 -53.04
C GLU A 4 -6.10 42.45 -52.39
N ASN A 5 -5.12 42.14 -51.53
CA ASN A 5 -5.26 41.22 -50.40
C ASN A 5 -6.28 41.80 -49.39
N LYS A 6 -7.44 41.16 -49.26
CA LYS A 6 -8.35 41.35 -48.12
C LYS A 6 -7.96 40.41 -46.99
N GLU A 7 -7.08 40.86 -46.10
CA GLU A 7 -7.03 40.34 -44.73
C GLU A 7 -7.85 41.25 -43.83
N LYS A 8 -9.10 40.86 -43.56
CA LYS A 8 -9.91 41.46 -42.50
C LYS A 8 -9.29 41.07 -41.16
N ALA A 9 -8.59 42.00 -40.52
CA ALA A 9 -8.25 41.91 -39.11
C ALA A 9 -9.54 41.73 -38.29
N LYS A 10 -9.67 40.59 -37.62
CA LYS A 10 -10.68 40.39 -36.57
C LYS A 10 -10.28 41.29 -35.40
N GLY A 11 -10.87 42.48 -35.31
CA GLY A 11 -10.71 43.35 -34.14
C GLY A 11 -11.16 42.62 -32.87
N GLU A 12 -10.35 42.70 -31.82
CA GLU A 12 -10.67 42.14 -30.51
C GLU A 12 -11.98 42.75 -30.00
N ALA A 13 -12.97 41.91 -29.71
CA ALA A 13 -14.24 42.36 -29.16
C ALA A 13 -14.03 42.85 -27.72
N ILE A 14 -14.23 44.15 -27.48
CA ILE A 14 -14.15 44.75 -26.15
C ILE A 14 -15.53 44.62 -25.48
N PHE A 15 -15.58 43.91 -24.36
CA PHE A 15 -16.81 43.75 -23.57
C PHE A 15 -16.74 44.61 -22.30
N PRO A 16 -17.49 45.72 -22.21
CA PRO A 16 -17.53 46.54 -21.00
C PRO A 16 -18.27 45.79 -19.89
N LEU A 17 -17.61 45.62 -18.74
CA LEU A 17 -18.18 44.99 -17.54
C LEU A 17 -18.38 46.05 -16.44
N THR A 18 -19.51 45.96 -15.71
CA THR A 18 -19.75 46.80 -14.53
C THR A 18 -18.95 46.28 -13.32
N GLN A 19 -18.72 47.14 -12.33
CA GLN A 19 -18.05 46.73 -11.09
C GLN A 19 -18.76 45.57 -10.38
N GLU A 20 -20.09 45.54 -10.45
CA GLU A 20 -20.88 44.44 -9.89
C GLU A 20 -20.64 43.12 -10.63
N GLN A 21 -20.56 43.15 -11.97
CA GLN A 21 -20.22 41.98 -12.77
C GLN A 21 -18.79 41.49 -12.48
N ILE A 22 -17.83 42.41 -12.31
CA ILE A 22 -16.45 42.07 -11.92
C ILE A 22 -16.44 41.37 -10.56
N ASN A 23 -17.17 41.91 -9.58
CA ASN A 23 -17.27 41.33 -8.24
C ASN A 23 -17.94 39.95 -8.28
N GLN A 24 -18.98 39.76 -9.09
CA GLN A 24 -19.64 38.47 -9.28
C GLN A 24 -18.71 37.43 -9.90
N ILE A 25 -17.98 37.80 -10.97
CA ILE A 25 -17.00 36.91 -11.61
C ILE A 25 -15.91 36.52 -10.62
N ALA A 26 -15.37 37.49 -9.87
CA ALA A 26 -14.35 37.25 -8.86
C ALA A 26 -14.87 36.33 -7.74
N ALA A 27 -16.11 36.55 -7.26
CA ALA A 27 -16.72 35.72 -6.23
C ALA A 27 -16.98 34.27 -6.70
N ILE A 28 -17.47 34.09 -7.94
CA ILE A 28 -17.66 32.76 -8.54
C ILE A 28 -16.31 32.06 -8.71
N GLY A 29 -15.32 32.75 -9.30
CA GLY A 29 -13.97 32.20 -9.50
C GLY A 29 -13.31 31.79 -8.19
N ALA A 30 -13.39 32.63 -7.15
CA ALA A 30 -12.85 32.31 -5.82
C ALA A 30 -13.58 31.12 -5.19
N LYS A 31 -14.91 31.07 -5.27
CA LYS A 31 -15.72 29.96 -4.72
C LYS A 31 -15.39 28.64 -5.42
N GLU A 32 -15.32 28.65 -6.74
CA GLU A 32 -15.01 27.46 -7.55
C GLU A 32 -13.56 26.99 -7.34
N GLY A 33 -12.60 27.93 -7.29
CA GLY A 33 -11.21 27.62 -6.96
C GLY A 33 -11.05 26.97 -5.59
N VAL A 34 -11.71 27.52 -4.56
CA VAL A 34 -11.71 26.94 -3.20
C VAL A 34 -12.39 25.56 -3.17
N ARG A 35 -13.49 25.39 -3.92
CA ARG A 35 -14.19 24.09 -4.01
C ARG A 35 -13.29 23.03 -4.63
N ALA A 36 -12.71 23.30 -5.80
CA ALA A 36 -11.82 22.38 -6.50
C ALA A 36 -10.60 22.00 -5.63
N TYR A 37 -9.99 22.99 -4.95
CA TYR A 37 -8.89 22.75 -4.03
C TYR A 37 -9.29 21.83 -2.86
N LYS A 38 -10.43 22.07 -2.22
CA LYS A 38 -10.92 21.24 -1.11
C LYS A 38 -11.26 19.82 -1.56
N GLU A 39 -11.82 19.66 -2.75
CA GLU A 39 -12.13 18.35 -3.31
C GLU A 39 -10.86 17.54 -3.60
N GLU A 40 -9.83 18.17 -4.18
CA GLU A 40 -8.54 17.51 -4.42
C GLU A 40 -7.86 17.13 -3.11
N GLN A 41 -7.85 18.04 -2.11
CA GLN A 41 -7.32 17.74 -0.78
C GLN A 41 -8.04 16.54 -0.13
N LYS A 42 -9.36 16.47 -0.23
CA LYS A 42 -10.15 15.35 0.30
C LYS A 42 -9.84 14.04 -0.43
N LYS A 43 -9.60 14.11 -1.74
CA LYS A 43 -9.21 12.95 -2.55
C LYS A 43 -7.81 12.46 -2.17
N GLU A 44 -6.86 13.37 -1.99
CA GLU A 44 -5.51 13.04 -1.55
C GLU A 44 -5.52 12.45 -0.13
N GLU A 45 -6.25 13.04 0.81
CA GLU A 45 -6.39 12.54 2.18
C GLU A 45 -6.99 11.12 2.18
N ARG A 46 -8.01 10.87 1.35
CA ARG A 46 -8.59 9.53 1.17
C ARG A 46 -7.57 8.54 0.61
N ARG A 47 -6.72 8.95 -0.33
CA ARG A 47 -5.65 8.10 -0.89
C ARG A 47 -4.61 7.76 0.18
N ARG A 48 -4.13 8.77 0.93
CA ARG A 48 -3.18 8.58 2.03
C ARG A 48 -3.73 7.64 3.10
N LYS A 49 -4.98 7.83 3.54
CA LYS A 49 -5.64 6.93 4.51
C LYS A 49 -5.70 5.47 4.02
N LYS A 50 -5.93 5.25 2.72
CA LYS A 50 -5.93 3.90 2.14
C LYS A 50 -4.52 3.29 2.16
N GLU A 51 -3.50 4.07 1.83
CA GLU A 51 -2.10 3.64 1.87
C GLU A 51 -1.67 3.30 3.31
N ASP A 52 -1.94 4.20 4.26
CA ASP A 52 -1.65 3.97 5.69
C ASP A 52 -2.36 2.72 6.23
N SER A 53 -3.61 2.50 5.79
CA SER A 53 -4.35 1.29 6.15
C SER A 53 -3.69 0.02 5.62
N LYS A 54 -3.10 0.05 4.42
CA LYS A 54 -2.39 -1.11 3.85
C LYS A 54 -1.13 -1.41 4.66
N VAL A 55 -0.31 -0.40 4.94
CA VAL A 55 0.91 -0.55 5.75
C VAL A 55 0.58 -1.14 7.12
N ARG A 56 -0.46 -0.61 7.78
CA ARG A 56 -0.88 -1.10 9.10
C ARG A 56 -1.31 -2.57 9.07
N LYS A 57 -2.01 -3.00 8.02
CA LYS A 57 -2.44 -4.40 7.86
C LYS A 57 -1.28 -5.32 7.55
N THR A 58 -0.37 -4.91 6.66
CA THR A 58 0.88 -5.64 6.39
C THR A 58 1.71 -5.81 7.66
N LYS A 59 1.83 -4.76 8.49
CA LYS A 59 2.50 -4.87 9.79
C LYS A 59 1.85 -5.91 10.70
N LYS A 60 0.51 -5.94 10.77
CA LYS A 60 -0.23 -6.94 11.57
C LYS A 60 -0.01 -8.36 11.05
N LEU A 61 0.00 -8.51 9.73
CA LEU A 61 0.23 -9.78 9.05
C LEU A 61 1.64 -10.32 9.35
N LEU A 62 2.66 -9.50 9.13
CA LEU A 62 4.07 -9.81 9.43
C LEU A 62 4.29 -10.11 10.93
N SER A 63 3.61 -9.39 11.83
CA SER A 63 3.67 -9.66 13.27
C SER A 63 3.09 -11.04 13.65
N SER A 64 2.21 -11.60 12.81
CA SER A 64 1.59 -12.90 13.04
C SER A 64 2.33 -14.04 12.32
N TYR A 65 3.21 -13.72 11.37
CA TYR A 65 3.94 -14.66 10.50
C TYR A 65 4.54 -15.83 11.26
N ARG A 66 5.36 -15.57 12.29
CA ARG A 66 6.07 -16.62 13.04
C ARG A 66 5.11 -17.58 13.74
N ARG A 67 4.03 -17.05 14.31
CA ARG A 67 3.01 -17.85 15.00
C ARG A 67 2.30 -18.77 14.02
N ILE A 68 1.93 -18.24 12.86
CA ILE A 68 1.27 -19.01 11.80
C ILE A 68 2.23 -20.08 11.28
N LYS A 69 3.46 -19.70 10.93
CA LYS A 69 4.50 -20.61 10.44
C LYS A 69 4.80 -21.75 11.43
N ALA A 70 4.87 -21.47 12.73
CA ALA A 70 5.10 -22.49 13.75
C ALA A 70 3.95 -23.52 13.90
N THR A 71 2.73 -23.19 13.45
CA THR A 71 1.59 -24.12 13.46
C THR A 71 1.52 -24.99 12.22
N LEU A 72 2.34 -24.71 11.21
CA LEU A 72 2.37 -25.42 9.93
C LEU A 72 3.50 -26.46 9.92
N SER A 73 3.27 -27.57 9.24
CA SER A 73 4.30 -28.57 8.93
C SER A 73 5.01 -28.20 7.64
N ASP A 74 6.34 -28.32 7.59
CA ASP A 74 7.11 -28.06 6.37
C ASP A 74 6.80 -29.05 5.24
N GLY A 75 6.71 -28.57 3.99
CA GLY A 75 6.80 -29.40 2.78
C GLY A 75 5.59 -29.44 1.84
N GLU A 76 4.52 -28.70 2.11
CA GLU A 76 3.29 -28.71 1.30
C GLU A 76 3.31 -27.55 0.28
N GLN A 77 3.18 -27.87 -1.02
CA GLN A 77 3.19 -26.89 -2.12
C GLN A 77 1.82 -26.85 -2.81
N PHE A 78 1.31 -25.65 -3.06
CA PHE A 78 0.04 -25.44 -3.77
C PHE A 78 0.20 -25.56 -5.28
N THR A 79 -0.80 -26.16 -5.92
CA THR A 79 -1.02 -26.07 -7.37
C THR A 79 -1.42 -24.64 -7.78
N PRO A 80 -1.18 -24.23 -9.05
CA PRO A 80 -1.58 -22.91 -9.53
C PRO A 80 -3.08 -22.60 -9.35
N GLU A 81 -3.94 -23.61 -9.47
CA GLU A 81 -5.39 -23.48 -9.31
C GLU A 81 -5.77 -23.17 -7.85
N GLU A 82 -5.17 -23.86 -6.89
CA GLU A 82 -5.37 -23.62 -5.45
C GLU A 82 -4.85 -22.22 -5.05
N GLN A 83 -3.70 -21.81 -5.62
CA GLN A 83 -3.18 -20.46 -5.40
C GLN A 83 -4.14 -19.39 -5.91
N ALA A 84 -4.79 -19.59 -7.06
CA ALA A 84 -5.75 -18.63 -7.61
C ALA A 84 -7.00 -18.49 -6.73
N GLU A 85 -7.50 -19.58 -6.14
CA GLU A 85 -8.65 -19.57 -5.24
C GLU A 85 -8.32 -18.83 -3.92
N LEU A 86 -7.21 -19.20 -3.28
CA LEU A 86 -6.79 -18.60 -2.01
C LEU A 86 -6.33 -17.14 -2.17
N ARG A 87 -5.81 -16.77 -3.35
CA ARG A 87 -5.38 -15.40 -3.67
C ARG A 87 -6.51 -14.40 -3.49
N TRP A 88 -7.69 -14.68 -4.02
CA TRP A 88 -8.80 -13.72 -3.95
C TRP A 88 -9.22 -13.45 -2.52
N LYS A 89 -9.36 -14.51 -1.72
CA LYS A 89 -9.68 -14.41 -0.29
C LYS A 89 -8.60 -13.65 0.47
N PHE A 90 -7.33 -13.97 0.24
CA PHE A 90 -6.20 -13.29 0.89
C PHE A 90 -6.17 -11.78 0.58
N ILE A 91 -6.39 -11.40 -0.68
CA ILE A 91 -6.46 -9.99 -1.09
C ILE A 91 -7.69 -9.31 -0.45
N GLU A 92 -8.84 -9.98 -0.39
CA GLU A 92 -10.05 -9.44 0.23
C GLU A 92 -9.84 -9.15 1.73
N ASP A 93 -9.25 -10.09 2.46
CA ASP A 93 -8.92 -9.95 3.88
C ASP A 93 -7.87 -8.85 4.10
N LEU A 94 -6.83 -8.79 3.26
CA LEU A 94 -5.80 -7.75 3.32
C LEU A 94 -6.38 -6.36 2.97
N MET A 95 -7.36 -6.28 2.06
CA MET A 95 -8.07 -5.05 1.75
C MET A 95 -9.17 -4.70 2.77
N GLY A 96 -9.57 -5.65 3.63
CA GLY A 96 -10.62 -5.50 4.63
C GLY A 96 -12.00 -5.24 4.03
N ASN A 97 -12.25 -5.83 2.87
CA ASN A 97 -13.58 -5.85 2.25
C ASN A 97 -14.47 -6.94 2.83
N THR A 98 -13.91 -7.87 3.58
CA THR A 98 -14.64 -8.87 4.35
C THR A 98 -15.51 -8.12 5.37
N ARG A 99 -16.83 -8.16 5.16
CA ARG A 99 -17.81 -7.88 6.23
C ARG A 99 -17.30 -8.60 7.47
N GLU A 100 -17.27 -7.94 8.62
CA GLU A 100 -17.03 -8.62 9.90
C GLU A 100 -18.03 -9.76 10.05
N ILE A 101 -17.71 -10.96 9.57
CA ILE A 101 -18.47 -12.17 9.88
C ILE A 101 -17.90 -12.66 11.19
N ALA A 102 -18.32 -11.98 12.25
CA ALA A 102 -18.57 -12.62 13.51
C ALA A 102 -19.67 -13.68 13.28
N GLY A 103 -19.31 -14.95 13.34
CA GLY A 103 -20.23 -16.07 13.29
C GLY A 103 -19.64 -17.23 14.09
N LYS A 104 -20.04 -17.31 15.37
CA LYS A 104 -19.67 -18.37 16.30
C LYS A 104 -20.17 -19.73 15.80
N SER A 105 -19.33 -20.74 16.01
CA SER A 105 -19.68 -22.14 16.31
C SER A 105 -20.61 -22.90 15.34
N GLU A 106 -20.04 -23.71 14.44
CA GLU A 106 -20.49 -25.06 13.99
C GLU A 106 -19.77 -25.45 12.67
N ARG A 107 -18.52 -25.97 12.70
CA ARG A 107 -17.82 -26.59 11.52
C ARG A 107 -16.37 -27.11 11.77
N THR A 108 -16.07 -27.60 12.96
CA THR A 108 -14.73 -27.69 13.57
C THR A 108 -13.65 -28.60 12.91
N ILE A 109 -13.89 -29.24 11.76
CA ILE A 109 -12.85 -30.04 11.06
C ILE A 109 -12.60 -29.51 9.64
N LYS A 110 -13.64 -29.23 8.84
CA LYS A 110 -13.47 -28.56 7.54
C LYS A 110 -12.92 -27.14 7.67
N ASP A 111 -13.23 -26.45 8.76
CA ASP A 111 -12.64 -25.15 9.03
C ASP A 111 -11.16 -25.24 9.44
N THR A 112 -10.71 -26.37 10.00
CA THR A 112 -9.32 -26.51 10.46
C THR A 112 -8.37 -26.79 9.31
N GLU A 113 -8.71 -27.71 8.41
CA GLU A 113 -7.93 -27.95 7.18
C GLU A 113 -7.95 -26.72 6.27
N ARG A 114 -9.14 -26.14 6.02
CA ARG A 114 -9.25 -24.91 5.22
C ARG A 114 -8.47 -23.74 5.84
N LYS A 115 -8.51 -23.60 7.17
CA LYS A 115 -7.72 -22.58 7.86
C LYS A 115 -6.23 -22.87 7.75
N ARG A 116 -5.83 -24.14 7.81
CA ARG A 116 -4.43 -24.57 7.60
C ARG A 116 -3.97 -24.23 6.19
N GLU A 117 -4.80 -24.45 5.16
CA GLU A 117 -4.54 -24.03 3.78
C GLU A 117 -4.40 -22.51 3.66
N GLU A 118 -5.29 -21.73 4.29
CA GLU A 118 -5.22 -20.26 4.32
C GLU A 118 -3.96 -19.75 5.03
N ASP A 119 -3.60 -20.36 6.15
CA ASP A 119 -2.41 -20.06 6.94
C ASP A 119 -1.14 -20.40 6.16
N LEU A 120 -1.12 -21.55 5.46
CA LEU A 120 -0.02 -21.98 4.60
C LEU A 120 0.14 -21.03 3.40
N TYR A 121 -0.95 -20.65 2.75
CA TYR A 121 -0.92 -19.69 1.65
C TYR A 121 -0.48 -18.30 2.13
N CYS A 122 -0.91 -17.88 3.32
CA CYS A 122 -0.46 -16.64 3.94
C CYS A 122 1.06 -16.63 4.15
N VAL A 123 1.63 -17.70 4.70
CA VAL A 123 3.09 -17.85 4.89
C VAL A 123 3.81 -17.81 3.55
N PHE A 124 3.35 -18.59 2.56
CA PHE A 124 3.90 -18.58 1.20
C PHE A 124 3.92 -17.18 0.58
N ARG A 125 2.80 -16.44 0.69
CA ARG A 125 2.68 -15.07 0.17
C ARG A 125 3.64 -14.11 0.85
N ILE A 126 3.79 -14.20 2.17
CA ILE A 126 4.74 -13.38 2.93
C ILE A 126 6.16 -13.66 2.46
N GLU A 127 6.55 -14.94 2.38
CA GLU A 127 7.91 -15.33 1.99
C GLU A 127 8.24 -14.86 0.57
N LYS A 128 7.34 -15.06 -0.39
CA LYS A 128 7.50 -14.55 -1.76
C LYS A 128 7.58 -13.02 -1.81
N ALA A 129 6.71 -12.33 -1.08
CA ALA A 129 6.72 -10.86 -1.01
C ALA A 129 8.04 -10.32 -0.44
N THR A 130 8.55 -10.95 0.62
CA THR A 130 9.81 -10.54 1.25
C THR A 130 11.03 -10.93 0.43
N GLU A 131 10.98 -12.04 -0.33
CA GLU A 131 12.08 -12.45 -1.21
C GLU A 131 12.28 -11.45 -2.35
N MET A 132 11.21 -11.02 -3.04
CA MET A 132 11.39 -10.00 -4.08
C MET A 132 11.83 -8.66 -3.51
N TYR A 133 11.36 -8.30 -2.32
CA TYR A 133 11.84 -7.10 -1.66
C TYR A 133 13.35 -7.20 -1.36
N ARG A 134 13.83 -8.38 -0.95
CA ARG A 134 15.27 -8.65 -0.80
C ARG A 134 16.00 -8.45 -2.12
N GLU A 135 15.53 -9.10 -3.18
CA GLU A 135 16.14 -9.01 -4.51
C GLU A 135 16.18 -7.57 -5.04
N GLU A 136 15.11 -6.79 -4.83
CA GLU A 136 15.04 -5.38 -5.20
C GLU A 136 16.11 -4.58 -4.44
N CYS A 137 16.22 -4.80 -3.12
CA CYS A 137 17.23 -4.15 -2.29
C CYS A 137 18.66 -4.49 -2.75
N GLU A 138 18.92 -5.75 -3.05
CA GLU A 138 20.22 -6.23 -3.57
C GLU A 138 20.56 -5.58 -4.92
N LYS A 139 19.62 -5.56 -5.86
CA LYS A 139 19.78 -4.95 -7.20
C LYS A 139 19.97 -3.44 -7.15
N SER A 140 19.36 -2.75 -6.17
CA SER A 140 19.45 -1.29 -6.04
C SER A 140 20.85 -0.79 -5.64
N GLY A 141 21.67 -1.65 -5.01
CA GLY A 141 22.96 -1.26 -4.43
C GLY A 141 22.86 -0.29 -3.23
N SER A 142 21.66 0.06 -2.77
CA SER A 142 21.47 1.00 -1.67
C SER A 142 21.66 0.33 -0.31
N GLU A 143 22.66 0.80 0.45
CA GLU A 143 22.89 0.30 1.82
C GLU A 143 21.72 0.62 2.76
N GLU A 144 21.01 1.73 2.54
CA GLU A 144 19.77 2.01 3.28
C GLU A 144 18.67 1.00 2.96
N ALA A 145 18.51 0.62 1.70
CA ALA A 145 17.50 -0.37 1.30
C ALA A 145 17.82 -1.75 1.89
N LYS A 146 19.09 -2.18 1.79
CA LYS A 146 19.56 -3.43 2.40
C LYS A 146 19.37 -3.44 3.91
N ARG A 147 19.68 -2.32 4.58
CA ARG A 147 19.45 -2.16 6.03
C ARG A 147 17.98 -2.29 6.39
N ARG A 148 17.08 -1.58 5.68
CA ARG A 148 15.62 -1.69 5.89
C ARG A 148 15.14 -3.14 5.78
N TYR A 149 15.66 -3.90 4.81
CA TYR A 149 15.36 -5.32 4.70
C TYR A 149 15.87 -6.13 5.90
N ARG A 150 17.11 -5.91 6.35
CA ARG A 150 17.65 -6.58 7.54
C ARG A 150 16.83 -6.29 8.79
N GLU A 151 16.45 -5.03 9.01
CA GLU A 151 15.58 -4.63 10.13
C GLU A 151 14.21 -5.33 10.07
N LEU A 152 13.61 -5.39 8.88
CA LEU A 152 12.36 -6.11 8.66
C LEU A 152 12.51 -7.61 8.97
N SER A 153 13.61 -8.22 8.53
CA SER A 153 13.92 -9.63 8.78
C SER A 153 14.07 -9.91 10.27
N MET A 154 14.95 -9.15 10.96
CA MET A 154 15.16 -9.25 12.41
C MET A 154 13.85 -9.09 13.19
N MET A 155 13.01 -8.13 12.79
CA MET A 155 11.76 -7.86 13.50
C MET A 155 10.69 -8.95 13.27
N TYR A 156 10.55 -9.48 12.06
CA TYR A 156 9.39 -10.32 11.71
C TYR A 156 9.72 -11.72 11.18
N LEU A 157 10.84 -11.92 10.48
CA LEU A 157 11.10 -13.13 9.70
C LEU A 157 12.08 -14.09 10.37
N ASP A 158 13.14 -13.56 10.99
CA ASP A 158 14.18 -14.35 11.65
C ASP A 158 13.59 -15.24 12.75
N GLU A 159 14.27 -16.33 13.12
CA GLU A 159 13.78 -17.22 14.18
C GLU A 159 13.66 -16.49 15.52
N LYS A 160 14.73 -15.79 15.93
CA LYS A 160 14.75 -14.96 17.15
C LYS A 160 14.08 -13.61 16.90
N PRO A 161 13.15 -13.14 17.75
CA PRO A 161 12.56 -11.82 17.60
C PRO A 161 13.50 -10.77 18.18
N TYR A 162 13.73 -9.70 17.41
CA TYR A 162 14.47 -8.55 17.88
C TYR A 162 13.50 -7.40 18.21
N THR A 163 13.74 -6.74 19.33
CA THR A 163 13.10 -5.50 19.70
C THR A 163 13.67 -4.33 18.88
N VAL A 164 12.97 -3.19 18.89
CA VAL A 164 13.45 -1.97 18.22
C VAL A 164 14.81 -1.53 18.77
N GLN A 165 15.02 -1.70 20.07
CA GLN A 165 16.27 -1.37 20.75
C GLN A 165 17.42 -2.30 20.34
N GLU A 166 17.17 -3.62 20.30
CA GLU A 166 18.21 -4.56 19.83
C GLU A 166 18.57 -4.29 18.35
N ILE A 167 17.58 -3.96 17.52
CA ILE A 167 17.82 -3.61 16.11
C ILE A 167 18.62 -2.31 16.00
N SER A 168 18.29 -1.29 16.79
CA SER A 168 18.98 0.00 16.76
C SER A 168 20.44 -0.12 17.20
N GLU A 169 20.72 -1.00 18.16
CA GLU A 169 22.07 -1.40 18.57
C GLU A 169 22.83 -2.14 17.46
N VAL A 170 22.22 -3.16 16.85
CA VAL A 170 22.83 -3.98 15.79
C VAL A 170 23.18 -3.16 14.54
N GLU A 171 22.28 -2.27 14.12
CA GLU A 171 22.47 -1.44 12.92
C GLU A 171 23.12 -0.08 13.22
N ASN A 172 23.40 0.22 14.50
CA ASN A 172 24.00 1.47 14.97
C ASN A 172 23.25 2.73 14.49
N ILE A 173 21.95 2.78 14.76
CA ILE A 173 21.04 3.86 14.38
C ILE A 173 20.12 4.24 15.55
N SER A 174 19.30 5.27 15.39
CA SER A 174 18.30 5.62 16.41
C SER A 174 17.04 4.77 16.31
N ASP A 175 16.36 4.52 17.43
CA ASP A 175 15.03 3.87 17.45
C ASP A 175 14.03 4.55 16.51
N LYS A 176 14.10 5.89 16.41
CA LYS A 176 13.25 6.67 15.50
C LYS A 176 13.50 6.31 14.03
N THR A 177 14.76 6.03 13.68
CA THR A 177 15.15 5.57 12.35
C THR A 177 14.58 4.19 12.10
N VAL A 178 14.71 3.25 13.04
CA VAL A 178 14.12 1.90 12.94
C VAL A 178 12.62 1.97 12.70
N TYR A 179 11.87 2.76 13.48
CA TYR A 179 10.41 2.89 13.27
C TYR A 179 10.05 3.41 11.87
N LYS A 180 10.81 4.38 11.36
CA LYS A 180 10.61 4.94 10.02
C LYS A 180 10.91 3.89 8.95
N ASP A 181 12.02 3.19 9.11
CA ASP A 181 12.51 2.20 8.16
C ASP A 181 11.61 0.96 8.09
N ILE A 182 11.14 0.46 9.23
CA ILE A 182 10.10 -0.57 9.29
C ILE A 182 8.81 -0.10 8.60
N GLY A 183 8.43 1.17 8.75
CA GLY A 183 7.26 1.73 8.06
C GLY A 183 7.41 1.70 6.53
N ILE A 184 8.58 2.09 6.03
CA ILE A 184 8.91 2.07 4.60
C ILE A 184 8.95 0.63 4.08
N ALA A 185 9.66 -0.27 4.77
CA ALA A 185 9.78 -1.68 4.40
C ALA A 185 8.40 -2.37 4.37
N CYS A 186 7.56 -2.15 5.38
CA CYS A 186 6.18 -2.65 5.38
C CYS A 186 5.36 -2.11 4.21
N GLY A 187 5.59 -0.85 3.81
CA GLY A 187 4.93 -0.24 2.65
C GLY A 187 5.32 -0.90 1.33
N ILE A 188 6.60 -1.19 1.14
CA ILE A 188 7.10 -1.88 -0.06
C ILE A 188 6.56 -3.32 -0.09
N VAL A 189 6.66 -4.05 1.02
CA VAL A 189 6.11 -5.42 1.12
C VAL A 189 4.59 -5.44 0.89
N ALA A 190 3.86 -4.40 1.33
CA ALA A 190 2.43 -4.29 1.05
C ALA A 190 2.11 -4.22 -0.46
N ILE A 191 2.98 -3.58 -1.26
CA ILE A 191 2.82 -3.51 -2.72
C ILE A 191 2.94 -4.92 -3.31
N TYR A 192 3.97 -5.66 -2.91
CA TYR A 192 4.19 -7.04 -3.35
C TYR A 192 3.06 -7.99 -2.93
N LEU A 193 2.58 -7.86 -1.69
CA LEU A 193 1.46 -8.66 -1.17
C LEU A 193 0.11 -8.38 -1.86
N LEU A 194 -0.08 -7.20 -2.45
CA LEU A 194 -1.34 -6.82 -3.10
C LEU A 194 -1.31 -6.92 -4.62
N GLY A 195 -0.16 -6.64 -5.23
CA GLY A 195 -0.06 -6.36 -6.66
C GLY A 195 0.57 -7.46 -7.49
N ALA A 196 1.14 -8.48 -6.87
CA ALA A 196 1.95 -9.44 -7.61
C ALA A 196 1.33 -10.83 -7.68
N ASP A 197 1.41 -11.39 -8.89
CA ASP A 197 0.87 -12.67 -9.31
C ASP A 197 2.07 -13.60 -9.40
N PHE A 198 2.13 -14.57 -8.51
CA PHE A 198 3.17 -15.61 -8.44
C PHE A 198 2.54 -16.95 -8.72
#